data_AF-A0A2A5WC26-F1
#
_entry.id   AF-A0A2A5WC26-F1
#
_cell.length_a   1.000
_cell.length_b   1.000
_cell.length_c   1.000
_cell.angle_alpha   90.00
_cell.angle_beta   90.00
_cell.angle_gamma   90.00
#
_symmetry.space_group_name_H-M   'P 1'
#
loop_
_entity.id
_entity.type
_entity.pdbx_description
1 polymer ?
#
loop_
_entity_poly.entity_id
_entity_poly.type
_entity_poly.pdbx_seq_one_letter_code
_entity_poly.pdbx_strand_id
1 'polypeptide(L)'
;MNWDAIGAIGEVIGALAVVTTLLILLIQVRQNNKSMIEANALQKAAAISKHAESIGIWRSQFIQSRDTMTLWLAMRDGKELDRVDVARFDNIWVNFINTQRSNFVSANVVKEKGLAAQAARSVAVELSSSPYFLESWNNTKPWHLLASPEFVEAVDSEFSNASRNKDQHMHPGSRNRAIHHPKSNESQGVEK
;
A
#
# COMPACT_ATOMS: atom_id res chain seq x y z
N MET A 1 8.23 5.00 78.18
CA MET A 1 7.36 5.49 77.09
C MET A 1 7.82 4.79 75.82
N ASN A 2 6.98 3.93 75.23
CA ASN A 2 7.33 3.01 74.12
C ASN A 2 7.45 3.73 72.76
N TRP A 3 8.28 4.77 72.69
CA TRP A 3 8.56 5.48 71.45
C TRP A 3 9.14 4.57 70.36
N ASP A 4 9.99 3.62 70.75
CA ASP A 4 10.55 2.62 69.83
C ASP A 4 9.47 1.72 69.23
N ALA A 5 8.44 1.35 70.00
CA ALA A 5 7.35 0.53 69.50
C ALA A 5 6.47 1.29 68.49
N ILE A 6 6.24 2.60 68.72
CA ILE A 6 5.51 3.46 67.79
C ILE A 6 6.30 3.66 66.50
N GLY A 7 7.63 3.83 66.60
CA GLY A 7 8.53 3.90 65.44
C GLY A 7 8.51 2.63 64.58
N ALA A 8 8.63 1.46 65.21
CA ALA A 8 8.58 0.17 64.53
C ALA A 8 7.23 -0.08 63.80
N ILE A 9 6.10 0.36 64.39
CA ILE A 9 4.78 0.28 63.73
C ILE A 9 4.75 1.18 62.49
N GLY A 10 5.31 2.39 62.57
CA GLY A 10 5.42 3.31 61.44
C GLY A 10 6.24 2.75 60.28
N GLU A 11 7.35 2.06 60.58
CA GLU A 11 8.19 1.39 59.59
C GLU A 11 7.46 0.24 58.88
N VAL A 12 6.73 -0.59 59.63
CA VAL A 12 5.94 -1.71 59.05
C VAL A 12 4.83 -1.17 58.14
N ILE A 13 4.11 -0.13 58.57
CA ILE A 13 3.06 0.49 57.77
C ILE A 13 3.66 1.14 56.51
N GLY A 14 4.80 1.84 56.65
CA GLY A 14 5.52 2.44 55.52
C GLY A 14 5.98 1.39 54.51
N ALA A 15 6.59 0.30 54.98
CA ALA A 15 7.02 -0.81 54.13
C ALA A 15 5.84 -1.48 53.41
N LEU A 16 4.71 -1.71 54.11
CA LEU A 16 3.49 -2.24 53.51
C LEU A 16 2.90 -1.31 52.45
N ALA A 17 2.91 0.01 52.70
CA ALA A 17 2.46 1.00 51.72
C ALA A 17 3.32 0.99 50.45
N VAL A 18 4.64 0.88 50.60
CA VAL A 18 5.59 0.76 49.47
C VAL A 18 5.33 -0.53 48.69
N VAL A 19 5.23 -1.68 49.35
CA VAL A 19 4.95 -2.97 48.70
C VAL A 19 3.62 -2.92 47.94
N THR A 20 2.58 -2.35 48.56
CA THR A 20 1.26 -2.20 47.93
C THR A 20 1.34 -1.32 46.68
N THR A 21 2.07 -0.20 46.77
CA THR A 21 2.26 0.70 45.63
C THR A 21 2.99 0.00 44.49
N LEU A 22 4.04 -0.78 44.77
CA LEU A 22 4.76 -1.57 43.76
C LEU A 22 3.87 -2.62 43.09
N LEU A 23 2.98 -3.28 43.85
CA LEU A 23 2.02 -4.22 43.29
C LEU A 23 1.03 -3.54 42.34
N ILE A 24 0.51 -2.37 42.73
CA ILE A 24 -0.39 -1.57 41.89
C ILE A 24 0.33 -1.17 40.59
N LEU A 25 1.55 -0.64 40.69
CA LEU A 25 2.35 -0.25 39.52
C LEU A 25 2.63 -1.45 38.59
N LEU A 26 2.95 -2.61 39.15
CA LEU A 26 3.17 -3.83 38.36
C LEU A 26 1.90 -4.23 37.58
N ILE A 27 0.73 -4.17 38.21
CA ILE A 27 -0.56 -4.45 37.56
C ILE A 27 -0.82 -3.41 36.46
N GLN A 28 -0.57 -2.13 36.73
CA GLN A 28 -0.75 -1.04 35.77
C GLN A 28 0.14 -1.24 34.53
N VAL A 29 1.42 -1.56 34.72
CA VAL A 29 2.35 -1.83 33.61
C VAL A 29 1.88 -3.02 32.77
N ARG A 30 1.40 -4.10 33.40
CA ARG A 30 0.86 -5.27 32.68
C ARG A 30 -0.38 -4.91 31.83
N GLN A 31 -1.30 -4.13 32.38
CA GLN A 31 -2.50 -3.69 31.67
C GLN A 31 -2.14 -2.73 30.51
N ASN A 32 -1.24 -1.78 30.74
CA ASN A 32 -0.75 -0.86 29.72
C ASN A 32 -0.10 -1.62 28.56
N ASN A 33 0.74 -2.61 28.86
CA ASN A 33 1.37 -3.44 27.83
C ASN A 33 0.34 -4.22 27.02
N LYS A 34 -0.68 -4.81 27.66
CA LYS A 34 -1.75 -5.52 26.95
C LYS A 34 -2.54 -4.58 26.04
N SER A 35 -2.95 -3.42 26.55
CA SER A 35 -3.66 -2.41 25.76
C SER A 35 -2.84 -1.91 24.57
N MET A 36 -1.52 -1.71 24.75
CA MET A 36 -0.62 -1.32 23.67
C MET A 36 -0.51 -2.39 22.58
N ILE A 37 -0.44 -3.68 22.95
CA ILE A 37 -0.42 -4.78 21.99
C ILE A 37 -1.72 -4.83 21.19
N GLU A 38 -2.87 -4.73 21.85
CA GLU A 38 -4.18 -4.71 21.19
C GLU A 38 -4.33 -3.50 20.26
N ALA A 39 -3.93 -2.31 20.71
CA ALA A 39 -3.92 -1.10 19.89
C ALA A 39 -3.03 -1.24 18.64
N ASN A 40 -1.83 -1.81 18.78
CA ASN A 40 -0.94 -2.08 17.65
C ASN A 40 -1.56 -3.07 16.65
N ALA A 41 -2.22 -4.13 17.16
CA ALA A 41 -2.90 -5.11 16.32
C ALA A 41 -4.06 -4.46 15.53
N LEU A 42 -4.86 -3.62 16.18
CA LEU A 42 -5.94 -2.86 15.56
C LEU A 42 -5.43 -1.86 14.52
N GLN A 43 -4.36 -1.12 14.82
CA GLN A 43 -3.73 -0.20 13.87
C GLN A 43 -3.23 -0.94 12.62
N LYS A 44 -2.59 -2.09 12.80
CA LYS A 44 -2.16 -2.95 11.70
C LYS A 44 -3.33 -3.44 10.87
N ALA A 45 -4.39 -3.95 11.49
CA ALA A 45 -5.60 -4.38 10.79
C ALA A 45 -6.26 -3.22 10.02
N ALA A 46 -6.34 -2.03 10.61
CA ALA A 46 -6.88 -0.83 9.97
C ALA A 46 -6.03 -0.38 8.77
N ALA A 47 -4.70 -0.43 8.86
CA ALA A 47 -3.81 -0.10 7.74
C ALA A 47 -3.99 -1.08 6.57
N ILE A 48 -4.12 -2.38 6.85
CA ILE A 48 -4.38 -3.41 5.84
C ILE A 48 -5.76 -3.19 5.19
N SER A 49 -6.80 -2.93 5.98
CA SER A 49 -8.15 -2.67 5.48
C SER A 49 -8.20 -1.42 4.60
N LYS A 50 -7.57 -0.33 5.05
CA LYS A 50 -7.48 0.92 4.29
C LYS A 50 -6.72 0.73 2.98
N HIS A 51 -5.65 -0.07 2.99
CA HIS A 51 -4.94 -0.43 1.76
C HIS A 51 -5.89 -1.12 0.78
N ALA A 52 -6.59 -2.17 1.21
CA ALA A 52 -7.54 -2.89 0.37
C ALA A 52 -8.66 -1.99 -0.18
N GLU A 53 -9.22 -1.12 0.66
CA GLU A 53 -10.23 -0.14 0.27
C GLU A 53 -9.72 0.84 -0.78
N SER A 54 -8.54 1.44 -0.56
CA SER A 54 -7.95 2.39 -1.51
C SER A 54 -7.70 1.77 -2.88
N ILE A 55 -7.24 0.51 -2.91
CA ILE A 55 -7.08 -0.25 -4.15
C ILE A 55 -8.44 -0.55 -4.79
N GLY A 56 -9.46 -0.85 -3.99
CA GLY A 56 -10.83 -1.04 -4.46
C GLY A 56 -11.41 0.21 -5.13
N ILE A 57 -11.29 1.37 -4.47
CA ILE A 57 -11.75 2.66 -4.98
C ILE A 57 -11.02 2.98 -6.29
N TRP A 58 -9.69 2.88 -6.31
CA TRP A 58 -8.90 3.08 -7.52
C TRP A 58 -9.35 2.17 -8.67
N ARG A 59 -9.48 0.86 -8.42
CA ARG A 59 -9.92 -0.10 -9.44
C ARG A 59 -11.34 0.17 -9.91
N SER A 60 -12.23 0.62 -9.03
CA SER A 60 -13.61 0.93 -9.40
C SER A 60 -13.70 2.04 -10.44
N GLN A 61 -12.77 3.00 -10.46
CA GLN A 61 -12.74 4.06 -11.47
C GLN A 61 -12.60 3.50 -12.89
N PHE A 62 -11.79 2.46 -13.07
CA PHE A 62 -11.66 1.77 -14.36
C PHE A 62 -12.82 0.84 -14.68
N ILE A 63 -13.38 0.19 -13.66
CA ILE A 63 -14.51 -0.73 -13.84
C ILE A 63 -15.77 0.05 -14.24
N GLN A 64 -15.98 1.23 -13.67
CA GLN A 64 -17.19 2.02 -13.85
C GLN A 64 -17.13 2.96 -15.07
N SER A 65 -15.94 3.33 -15.52
CA SER A 65 -15.76 4.28 -16.63
C SER A 65 -14.95 3.67 -17.78
N ARG A 66 -15.64 3.43 -18.90
CA ARG A 66 -15.01 3.00 -20.15
C ARG A 66 -14.00 4.03 -20.64
N ASP A 67 -14.31 5.32 -20.52
CA ASP A 67 -13.45 6.40 -21.00
C ASP A 67 -12.14 6.44 -20.21
N THR A 68 -12.20 6.31 -18.88
CA THR A 68 -11.03 6.23 -18.01
C THR A 68 -10.15 5.03 -18.36
N MET A 69 -10.76 3.87 -18.57
CA MET A 69 -10.04 2.66 -18.98
C MET A 69 -9.41 2.82 -20.37
N THR A 70 -10.12 3.43 -21.31
CA THR A 70 -9.66 3.67 -22.68
C THR A 70 -8.46 4.61 -22.69
N LEU A 71 -8.51 5.68 -21.88
CA LEU A 71 -7.42 6.64 -21.73
C LEU A 71 -6.17 6.00 -21.11
N TRP A 72 -6.34 5.20 -20.07
CA TRP A 72 -5.23 4.46 -19.46
C TRP A 72 -4.57 3.47 -20.42
N LEU A 73 -5.38 2.72 -21.17
CA LEU A 73 -4.89 1.80 -22.19
C LEU A 73 -4.20 2.55 -23.33
N ALA A 74 -4.70 3.71 -23.74
CA ALA A 74 -4.06 4.53 -24.76
C ALA A 74 -2.64 4.93 -24.36
N MET A 75 -2.42 5.38 -23.12
CA MET A 75 -1.07 5.68 -22.61
C MET A 75 -0.18 4.44 -22.50
N ARG A 76 -0.76 3.30 -22.10
CA ARG A 76 -0.07 2.02 -22.02
C ARG A 76 0.37 1.51 -23.40
N ASP A 77 -0.47 1.69 -24.41
CA ASP A 77 -0.21 1.29 -25.80
C ASP A 77 0.65 2.33 -26.55
N GLY A 78 0.93 3.48 -25.92
CA GLY A 78 1.72 4.56 -26.49
C GLY A 78 1.01 5.31 -27.61
N LYS A 79 -0.31 5.44 -27.53
CA LYS A 79 -1.10 6.23 -28.47
C LYS A 79 -0.98 7.70 -28.13
N GLU A 80 -0.85 8.53 -29.16
CA GLU A 80 -0.95 9.97 -29.00
C GLU A 80 -2.36 10.35 -28.53
N LEU A 81 -2.40 11.26 -27.56
CA LEU A 81 -3.62 11.80 -26.98
C LEU A 81 -3.77 13.26 -27.37
N ASP A 82 -5.01 13.72 -27.45
CA ASP A 82 -5.26 15.15 -27.53
C ASP A 82 -4.91 15.86 -26.21
N ARG A 83 -4.83 17.19 -26.26
CA ARG A 83 -4.42 18.00 -25.09
C ARG A 83 -5.36 17.84 -23.89
N VAL A 84 -6.66 17.63 -24.11
CA VAL A 84 -7.65 17.47 -23.03
C VAL A 84 -7.46 16.11 -22.37
N ASP A 85 -7.25 15.07 -23.18
CA ASP A 85 -7.03 13.71 -22.71
C ASP A 85 -5.68 13.55 -22.00
N VAL A 86 -4.62 14.24 -22.44
CA VAL A 86 -3.36 14.34 -21.67
C VAL A 86 -3.63 14.93 -20.28
N ALA A 87 -4.32 16.07 -20.19
CA ALA A 87 -4.62 16.70 -18.90
C ALA A 87 -5.47 15.79 -17.98
N ARG A 88 -6.43 15.05 -18.55
CA ARG A 88 -7.21 14.05 -17.80
C ARG A 88 -6.34 12.91 -17.30
N PHE A 89 -5.46 12.39 -18.15
CA PHE A 89 -4.54 11.33 -17.79
C PHE A 89 -3.59 11.76 -16.68
N ASP A 90 -3.03 12.98 -16.74
CA ASP A 90 -2.14 13.49 -15.69
C ASP A 90 -2.83 13.49 -14.31
N ASN A 91 -4.11 13.87 -14.26
CA ASN A 91 -4.89 13.82 -13.01
C ASN A 91 -5.10 12.37 -12.52
N ILE A 92 -5.38 11.43 -13.43
CA ILE A 92 -5.52 10.00 -13.11
C ILE A 92 -4.19 9.45 -12.59
N TRP A 93 -3.08 9.80 -13.24
CA TRP A 93 -1.73 9.39 -12.87
C TRP A 93 -1.33 9.92 -11.49
N VAL A 94 -1.53 11.22 -11.24
CA VAL A 94 -1.24 11.83 -9.94
C VAL A 94 -2.07 11.19 -8.83
N ASN A 95 -3.34 10.86 -9.09
CA ASN A 95 -4.18 10.15 -8.12
C ASN A 95 -3.65 8.73 -7.84
N PHE A 96 -3.27 7.99 -8.88
CA PHE A 96 -2.67 6.67 -8.76
C PHE A 96 -1.41 6.70 -7.87
N ILE A 97 -0.47 7.61 -8.17
CA ILE A 97 0.78 7.71 -7.42
C ILE A 97 0.53 8.14 -5.97
N ASN A 98 -0.37 9.09 -5.73
CA ASN A 98 -0.74 9.48 -4.37
C ASN A 98 -1.35 8.33 -3.56
N THR A 99 -2.17 7.51 -4.21
CA THR A 99 -2.75 6.31 -3.61
C THR A 99 -1.64 5.31 -3.24
N GLN A 100 -0.71 5.02 -4.16
CA GLN A 100 0.39 4.09 -3.88
C GLN A 100 1.34 4.64 -2.81
N ARG A 101 1.66 5.93 -2.81
CA ARG A 101 2.47 6.57 -1.77
C ARG A 101 1.80 6.48 -0.40
N SER A 102 0.51 6.80 -0.30
CA SER A 102 -0.25 6.69 0.95
C SER A 102 -0.24 5.25 1.48
N ASN A 103 -0.38 4.28 0.59
CA ASN A 103 -0.33 2.86 0.91
C ASN A 103 1.06 2.42 1.38
N PHE A 104 2.12 2.89 0.73
CA PHE A 104 3.50 2.63 1.11
C PHE A 104 3.81 3.16 2.52
N VAL A 105 3.46 4.42 2.78
CA VAL A 105 3.69 5.07 4.08
C VAL A 105 2.90 4.34 5.18
N SER A 106 1.61 4.09 4.95
CA SER A 106 0.75 3.42 5.93
C SER A 106 1.27 2.01 6.26
N ALA A 107 1.70 1.25 5.25
CA ALA A 107 2.26 -0.09 5.43
C ALA A 107 3.56 -0.08 6.24
N ASN A 108 4.45 0.88 6.00
CA ASN A 108 5.71 1.00 6.75
C ASN A 108 5.49 1.37 8.22
N VAL A 109 4.51 2.23 8.53
CA VAL A 109 4.14 2.58 9.91
C VAL A 109 3.77 1.33 10.72
N VAL A 110 3.02 0.41 10.12
CA VAL A 110 2.61 -0.86 10.77
C VAL A 110 3.57 -2.02 10.52
N LYS A 111 4.75 -1.75 9.95
CA LYS A 111 5.82 -2.71 9.65
C LYS A 111 5.41 -3.84 8.67
N GLU A 112 4.41 -3.60 7.84
CA GLU A 112 3.97 -4.50 6.77
C GLU A 112 4.82 -4.32 5.51
N LYS A 113 6.08 -4.76 5.57
CA LYS A 113 7.05 -4.58 4.47
C LYS A 113 6.57 -5.12 3.12
N GLY A 114 5.80 -6.22 3.12
CA GLY A 114 5.24 -6.80 1.90
C GLY A 114 4.24 -5.86 1.21
N LEU A 115 3.36 -5.21 1.97
CA LEU A 115 2.41 -4.23 1.43
C LEU A 115 3.11 -2.96 0.97
N ALA A 116 4.16 -2.52 1.66
CA ALA A 116 4.99 -1.41 1.22
C ALA A 116 5.65 -1.72 -0.14
N ALA A 117 6.31 -2.88 -0.25
CA ALA A 117 6.91 -3.32 -1.51
C ALA A 117 5.87 -3.46 -2.63
N GLN A 118 4.69 -4.00 -2.34
CA GLN A 118 3.59 -4.11 -3.31
C GLN A 118 3.15 -2.74 -3.84
N ALA A 119 3.04 -1.72 -2.99
CA ALA A 119 2.66 -0.38 -3.41
C ALA A 119 3.70 0.25 -4.35
N ALA A 120 4.99 0.16 -4.00
CA ALA A 120 6.08 0.64 -4.85
C ALA A 120 6.15 -0.13 -6.18
N ARG A 121 6.04 -1.45 -6.12
CA ARG A 121 6.07 -2.33 -7.31
C ARG A 121 4.90 -2.07 -8.26
N SER A 122 3.73 -1.70 -7.74
CA SER A 122 2.57 -1.35 -8.56
C SER A 122 2.85 -0.18 -9.49
N VAL A 123 3.60 0.84 -9.01
CA VAL A 123 4.05 1.94 -9.87
C VAL A 123 5.09 1.44 -10.87
N ALA A 124 6.13 0.75 -10.40
CA ALA A 124 7.23 0.26 -11.24
C ALA A 124 6.76 -0.62 -12.42
N VAL A 125 5.71 -1.41 -12.23
CA VAL A 125 5.10 -2.22 -13.30
C VAL A 125 4.50 -1.34 -14.40
N GLU A 126 3.83 -0.24 -14.04
CA GLU A 126 3.26 0.70 -15.00
C GLU A 126 4.35 1.50 -15.71
N LEU A 127 5.41 1.92 -15.01
CA LEU A 127 6.60 2.54 -15.64
C LEU A 127 7.23 1.61 -16.68
N SER A 128 7.22 0.31 -16.39
CA SER A 128 7.73 -0.73 -17.29
C SER A 128 6.80 -1.02 -18.47
N SER A 129 5.59 -0.45 -18.50
CA SER A 129 4.60 -0.76 -19.54
C SER A 129 4.74 0.11 -20.78
N SER A 130 5.13 1.39 -20.62
CA SER A 130 5.22 2.37 -21.71
C SER A 130 6.17 3.51 -21.36
N PRO A 131 6.93 4.08 -22.33
CA PRO A 131 7.74 5.28 -22.14
C PRO A 131 6.94 6.48 -21.61
N TYR A 132 5.67 6.58 -21.98
CA TYR A 132 4.80 7.67 -21.53
C TYR A 132 4.56 7.63 -20.00
N PHE A 133 4.40 6.44 -19.41
CA PHE A 133 4.30 6.33 -17.95
C PHE A 133 5.60 6.71 -17.26
N LEU A 134 6.75 6.36 -17.85
CA LEU A 134 8.06 6.77 -17.33
C LEU A 134 8.24 8.29 -17.41
N GLU A 135 7.79 8.93 -18.48
CA GLU A 135 7.79 10.38 -18.61
C GLU A 135 6.89 11.04 -17.55
N SER A 136 5.65 10.59 -17.40
CA SER A 136 4.74 11.09 -16.36
C SER A 136 5.30 10.88 -14.94
N TRP A 137 6.01 9.77 -14.69
CA TRP A 137 6.76 9.60 -13.45
C TRP A 137 7.85 10.64 -13.29
N ASN A 138 8.71 10.85 -14.28
CA ASN A 138 9.78 11.84 -14.19
C ASN A 138 9.25 13.25 -13.94
N ASN A 139 8.08 13.59 -14.50
CA ASN A 139 7.43 14.88 -14.26
C ASN A 139 6.86 15.02 -12.84
N THR A 140 6.38 13.92 -12.26
CA THR A 140 5.72 13.93 -10.93
C THR A 140 6.65 13.58 -9.77
N LYS A 141 7.73 12.84 -10.05
CA LYS A 141 8.72 12.35 -9.08
C LYS A 141 9.31 13.45 -8.18
N PRO A 142 9.68 14.65 -8.67
CA PRO A 142 10.20 15.71 -7.80
C PRO A 142 9.25 16.06 -6.65
N TRP A 143 7.94 16.08 -6.89
CA TRP A 143 6.95 16.36 -5.85
C TRP A 143 6.89 15.25 -4.80
N HIS A 144 7.06 13.99 -5.22
CA HIS A 144 7.06 12.86 -4.31
C HIS A 144 8.37 12.71 -3.54
N LEU A 145 9.51 13.13 -4.12
CA LEU A 145 10.79 13.20 -3.40
C LEU A 145 10.72 14.13 -2.19
N LEU A 146 10.00 15.25 -2.31
CA LEU A 146 9.81 16.19 -1.21
C LEU A 146 9.00 15.59 -0.04
N ALA A 147 7.99 14.77 -0.34
CA ALA A 147 7.03 14.28 0.64
C ALA A 147 7.30 12.85 1.15
N SER A 148 8.01 12.02 0.37
CA SER A 148 8.30 10.62 0.69
C SER A 148 9.48 10.10 -0.15
N PRO A 149 10.72 10.50 0.17
CA PRO A 149 11.90 10.06 -0.56
C PRO A 149 12.08 8.54 -0.56
N GLU A 150 11.71 7.86 0.53
CA GLU A 150 11.80 6.40 0.65
C GLU A 150 10.85 5.67 -0.31
N PHE A 151 9.68 6.26 -0.58
CA PHE A 151 8.75 5.72 -1.57
C PHE A 151 9.36 5.81 -2.97
N VAL A 152 9.96 6.95 -3.31
CA VAL A 152 10.60 7.16 -4.61
C VAL A 152 11.76 6.19 -4.81
N GLU A 153 12.63 6.03 -3.80
CA GLU A 153 13.71 5.06 -3.82
C GLU A 153 13.20 3.63 -4.02
N ALA A 154 12.14 3.25 -3.30
CA ALA A 154 11.53 1.94 -3.46
C ALA A 154 10.98 1.72 -4.88
N VAL A 155 10.31 2.71 -5.48
CA VAL A 155 9.80 2.63 -6.85
C VAL A 155 10.95 2.49 -7.85
N ASP A 156 12.00 3.30 -7.74
CA ASP A 156 13.16 3.26 -8.64
C ASP A 156 13.90 1.91 -8.54
N SER A 157 14.02 1.37 -7.33
CA SER A 157 14.61 0.05 -7.08
C SER A 157 13.78 -1.07 -7.73
N GLU A 158 12.46 -1.07 -7.51
CA GLU A 158 11.54 -2.04 -8.13
C GLU A 158 11.55 -1.94 -9.66
N PHE A 159 11.61 -0.72 -10.21
CA PHE A 159 11.67 -0.48 -11.66
C PHE A 159 12.99 -0.98 -12.27
N SER A 160 14.11 -0.74 -11.58
CA SER A 160 15.43 -1.25 -11.98
C SER A 160 15.46 -2.78 -11.99
N ASN A 161 14.87 -3.41 -10.96
CA ASN A 161 14.76 -4.87 -10.86
C ASN A 161 13.86 -5.47 -11.95
N ALA A 162 12.72 -4.83 -12.23
CA ALA A 162 11.80 -5.26 -13.28
C ALA A 162 12.44 -5.19 -14.67
N SER A 163 13.25 -4.16 -14.92
CA SER A 163 13.97 -3.98 -16.18
C SER A 163 15.03 -5.07 -16.38
N ARG A 164 15.85 -5.36 -15.35
CA ARG A 164 16.84 -6.44 -15.39
C ARG A 164 16.23 -7.82 -15.67
N ASN A 165 15.06 -8.11 -15.10
CA ASN A 165 14.38 -9.39 -15.32
C ASN A 165 13.78 -9.55 -16.71
N LYS A 166 13.42 -8.44 -17.40
CA LYS A 166 12.98 -8.52 -18.80
C LYS A 166 14.12 -8.91 -19.73
N ASP A 167 15.33 -8.40 -19.47
CA ASP A 167 16.51 -8.69 -20.28
C ASP A 167 16.97 -10.15 -20.15
N GLN A 168 16.67 -10.81 -19.03
CA GLN A 168 16.97 -12.24 -18.80
C GLN A 168 15.95 -13.22 -19.40
N HIS A 169 14.76 -12.75 -19.79
CA HIS A 169 13.65 -13.63 -20.22
C HIS A 169 13.06 -13.28 -21.60
N MET A 170 13.79 -12.53 -22.45
CA MET A 170 13.40 -12.34 -23.86
C MET A 170 13.59 -13.63 -24.69
N HIS A 171 12.67 -14.59 -24.54
CA HIS A 171 12.18 -15.36 -25.68
C HIS A 171 10.96 -14.63 -26.25
N PRO A 172 10.95 -14.24 -27.54
CA PRO A 172 9.87 -13.46 -28.13
C PRO A 172 8.65 -14.35 -28.36
N GLY A 173 7.63 -14.25 -27.50
CA GLY A 173 6.39 -14.99 -27.74
C GLY A 173 5.25 -14.86 -26.72
N SER A 174 5.44 -14.27 -25.55
CA SER A 174 4.47 -14.42 -24.45
C SER A 174 3.61 -13.18 -24.11
N ARG A 175 3.27 -12.35 -25.10
CA ARG A 175 2.25 -11.29 -24.91
C ARG A 175 1.22 -11.26 -26.03
N ASN A 176 0.47 -12.35 -26.18
CA ASN A 176 -0.86 -12.32 -26.79
C ASN A 176 -1.78 -13.24 -25.99
N ARG A 177 -2.39 -12.72 -24.91
CA ARG A 177 -3.69 -13.24 -24.48
C ARG A 177 -4.74 -12.54 -25.33
N ALA A 178 -4.91 -13.03 -26.55
CA ALA A 178 -6.15 -12.82 -27.27
C ALA A 178 -7.25 -13.47 -26.42
N ILE A 179 -8.19 -12.66 -25.92
CA ILE A 179 -9.44 -13.16 -25.35
C ILE A 179 -10.20 -13.78 -26.52
N HIS A 180 -10.17 -15.11 -26.63
CA HIS A 180 -10.99 -15.84 -27.58
C HIS A 180 -12.45 -15.62 -27.21
N HIS A 181 -13.17 -14.82 -28.00
CA HIS A 181 -14.63 -14.85 -28.01
C HIS A 181 -15.08 -16.26 -28.45
N PRO A 182 -15.94 -16.96 -27.68
CA PRO A 182 -16.48 -18.24 -28.11
C PRO A 182 -17.41 -18.01 -29.31
N LYS A 183 -17.14 -18.71 -30.42
CA LYS A 183 -18.10 -18.78 -31.52
C LYS A 183 -19.36 -19.48 -31.01
N SER A 184 -20.50 -18.80 -31.10
CA SER A 184 -21.82 -19.38 -30.92
C SER A 184 -21.99 -20.58 -31.84
N ASN A 185 -22.36 -21.73 -31.27
CA ASN A 185 -22.82 -22.90 -32.00
C ASN A 185 -24.06 -22.50 -32.82
N GLU A 186 -23.89 -22.36 -34.13
CA GLU A 186 -25.02 -22.47 -35.05
C GLU A 186 -25.53 -23.91 -35.02
N SER A 187 -26.81 -24.02 -34.67
CA SER A 187 -27.61 -25.23 -34.66
C SER A 187 -27.52 -25.97 -35.99
N GLN A 188 -26.99 -27.19 -35.95
CA GLN A 188 -27.29 -28.22 -36.93
C GLN A 188 -28.75 -28.67 -36.76
N GLY A 189 -29.47 -28.78 -37.88
CA GLY A 189 -30.87 -29.18 -38.02
C GLY A 189 -31.53 -28.19 -38.97
N VAL A 190 -31.87 -28.52 -40.21
CA VAL A 190 -32.67 -29.67 -40.64
C VAL A 190 -32.36 -29.98 -42.11
N GLU A 191 -32.12 -31.25 -42.42
CA GLU A 191 -32.32 -31.78 -43.76
C GLU A 191 -33.26 -32.99 -43.64
N LYS A 192 -34.54 -32.76 -43.95
CA LYS A 192 -35.52 -33.66 -44.60
C LYS A 192 -36.86 -32.94 -44.74
#